data_AF-A0A939V2I3-F1
#
_entry.id   AF-A0A939V2I3-F1
#
_cell.length_a   1.000
_cell.length_b   1.000
_cell.length_c   1.000
_cell.angle_alpha   90.00
_cell.angle_beta   90.00
_cell.angle_gamma   90.00
#
_symmetry.space_group_name_H-M   'P 1'
#
loop_
_entity.id
_entity.type
_entity.pdbx_description
1 polymer ?
#
loop_
_entity_poly.entity_id
_entity_poly.type
_entity_poly.pdbx_seq_one_letter_code
_entity_poly.pdbx_strand_id
1 'polypeptide(L)'
;MSIVIDTEKMYKNIKKQNGEDFAKILRENVLLDVPNLEYILKYAGKDPKDAHNLISVLREIRTKAQKVRAKPKVNKDPIELLSDAGYDAFYVQTLKQQNSIKKYFAPNEELCTFKDPDRYKQYYIIHAVKKDVKNIKRSRNPQREDKYGTSVISIQIAKTGGFISIKNRYNHTINNPDATFNNNPDNIISGLTASLQSKFSVNFMTSEAKMPDNYRLINGQLCRFNYEIDNVYFDEKYYFTGSEITPLKTSYEIMLDWVVLDVRNGSIRSVVKDSVLIRDEPEVLQNEISNNKIQIKKDIETGETIVNLINENRDVGELCRVKKGCITSLHLYKAEILAPRFLAFNHVLRELYAPKLRIMKYACFRNAEMLEKLWIPELTNMGSSCFIGNKCLMRLDAQRLKLMEMGCFAENEILTVLNIPELEKMENNCFMHNSGLKELQAQKLKVMGNACFCKNRIFEKLFAAKLTDMGDDCFECTEEIKEIDVPKLKKMGNGCFRHSKNIEKLNAPELEELGNCCFSNNKSFRELCISKLRKTKYMPECMRRFFNKQKFKQAITDILSLSKTLDIKESWLPQRRK
;
A
#
# COMPACT_ATOMS: atom_id res chain seq x y z
N MET A 1 -21.20 42.97 21.27
CA MET A 1 -21.74 42.14 22.37
C MET A 1 -20.84 40.94 22.56
N SER A 2 -20.27 40.74 23.75
CA SER A 2 -19.58 39.52 24.12
C SER A 2 -20.63 38.42 24.34
N ILE A 3 -20.63 37.39 23.52
CA ILE A 3 -21.43 36.18 23.76
C ILE A 3 -20.85 35.54 25.01
N VAL A 4 -21.57 35.61 26.13
CA VAL A 4 -21.20 34.86 27.34
C VAL A 4 -21.52 33.39 27.05
N ILE A 5 -20.50 32.57 26.92
CA ILE A 5 -20.65 31.14 26.66
C ILE A 5 -20.92 30.45 28.00
N ASP A 6 -22.09 29.81 28.12
CA ASP A 6 -22.43 28.96 29.25
C ASP A 6 -21.64 27.65 29.17
N THR A 7 -20.52 27.61 29.90
CA THR A 7 -19.58 26.49 29.90
C THR A 7 -20.15 25.23 30.54
N GLU A 8 -21.09 25.34 31.47
CA GLU A 8 -21.75 24.17 32.07
C GLU A 8 -22.74 23.52 31.10
N LYS A 9 -23.52 24.32 30.38
CA LYS A 9 -24.34 23.82 29.28
C LYS A 9 -23.47 23.20 28.19
N MET A 10 -22.37 23.86 27.80
CA MET A 10 -21.43 23.33 26.80
C MET A 10 -20.84 21.99 27.25
N TYR A 11 -20.41 21.87 28.51
CA TYR A 11 -19.91 20.60 29.04
C TYR A 11 -20.92 19.47 28.89
N LYS A 12 -22.19 19.70 29.27
CA LYS A 12 -23.26 18.71 29.13
C LYS A 12 -23.47 18.31 27.66
N ASN A 13 -23.41 19.26 26.74
CA ASN A 13 -23.53 19.00 25.31
C ASN A 13 -22.36 18.14 24.79
N ILE A 14 -21.12 18.52 25.09
CA ILE A 14 -19.93 17.75 24.69
C ILE A 14 -19.91 16.38 25.36
N LYS A 15 -20.31 16.26 26.62
CA LYS A 15 -20.43 14.96 27.31
C LYS A 15 -21.38 14.03 26.57
N LYS A 16 -22.54 14.54 26.12
CA LYS A 16 -23.50 13.76 25.32
C LYS A 16 -22.96 13.41 23.93
N GLN A 17 -22.27 14.35 23.28
CA GLN A 17 -21.78 14.21 21.91
C GLN A 17 -20.53 13.31 21.82
N ASN A 18 -19.48 13.68 22.56
CA ASN A 18 -18.13 13.12 22.46
C ASN A 18 -17.77 12.19 23.64
N GLY A 19 -18.60 12.11 24.68
CA GLY A 19 -18.35 11.25 25.85
C GLY A 19 -17.83 12.02 27.07
N GLU A 20 -17.95 11.39 28.23
CA GLU A 20 -17.63 12.01 29.53
C GLU A 20 -16.15 12.37 29.68
N ASP A 21 -15.26 11.41 29.44
CA ASP A 21 -13.82 11.63 29.57
C ASP A 21 -13.32 12.69 28.58
N PHE A 22 -13.84 12.68 27.35
CA PHE A 22 -13.55 13.71 26.34
C PHE A 22 -13.93 15.10 26.86
N ALA A 23 -15.16 15.26 27.38
CA ALA A 23 -15.64 16.52 27.91
C ALA A 23 -14.85 16.98 29.15
N LYS A 24 -14.46 16.04 30.02
CA LYS A 24 -13.66 16.30 31.22
C LYS A 24 -12.28 16.86 30.86
N ILE A 25 -11.59 16.26 29.89
CA ILE A 25 -10.29 16.74 29.40
C ILE A 25 -10.40 18.18 28.87
N LEU A 26 -11.45 18.51 28.11
CA LEU A 26 -11.66 19.88 27.63
C LEU A 26 -11.93 20.86 28.77
N ARG A 27 -12.70 20.46 29.78
CA ARG A 27 -12.98 21.27 30.97
C ARG A 27 -11.70 21.58 31.74
N GLU A 28 -10.90 20.56 32.03
CA GLU A 28 -9.62 20.66 32.75
C GLU A 28 -8.61 21.55 32.00
N ASN A 29 -8.66 21.56 30.67
CA ASN A 29 -7.82 22.40 29.83
C ASN A 29 -8.42 23.79 29.52
N VAL A 30 -9.56 24.14 30.12
CA VAL A 30 -10.25 25.43 29.94
C VAL A 30 -10.56 25.70 28.47
N LEU A 31 -11.20 24.73 27.80
CA LEU A 31 -11.53 24.82 26.36
C LEU A 31 -13.03 24.88 26.07
N LEU A 32 -13.89 24.81 27.08
CA LEU A 32 -15.35 24.83 26.90
C LEU A 32 -15.90 26.17 26.40
N ASP A 33 -15.11 27.24 26.46
CA ASP A 33 -15.46 28.57 25.96
C ASP A 33 -14.97 28.85 24.54
N VAL A 34 -14.43 27.83 23.84
CA VAL A 34 -14.18 27.92 22.40
C VAL A 34 -15.51 28.23 21.68
N PRO A 35 -15.60 29.27 20.84
CA PRO A 35 -16.83 29.58 20.13
C PRO A 35 -17.26 28.45 19.19
N ASN A 36 -18.55 28.12 19.18
CA ASN A 36 -19.12 27.03 18.37
C ASN A 36 -18.48 25.65 18.60
N LEU A 37 -17.95 25.40 19.80
CA LEU A 37 -17.23 24.15 20.13
C LEU A 37 -18.02 22.88 19.79
N GLU A 38 -19.32 22.84 20.09
CA GLU A 38 -20.19 21.69 19.78
C GLU A 38 -20.18 21.37 18.28
N TYR A 39 -20.31 22.38 17.43
CA TYR A 39 -20.23 22.24 15.97
C TYR A 39 -18.84 21.78 15.53
N ILE A 40 -17.78 22.40 16.08
CA ILE A 40 -16.39 22.06 15.75
C ILE A 40 -16.09 20.59 16.05
N LEU A 41 -16.58 20.07 17.18
CA LEU A 41 -16.25 18.73 17.67
C LEU A 41 -17.23 17.63 17.26
N LYS A 42 -18.23 17.93 16.44
CA LYS A 42 -19.27 16.95 16.03
C LYS A 42 -18.68 15.67 15.46
N TYR A 43 -17.55 15.77 14.76
CA TYR A 43 -16.86 14.66 14.09
C TYR A 43 -15.47 14.39 14.70
N ALA A 44 -15.18 14.91 15.89
CA ALA A 44 -13.85 14.85 16.50
C ALA A 44 -13.53 13.51 17.22
N GLY A 45 -14.36 12.48 17.03
CA GLY A 45 -14.23 11.22 17.76
C GLY A 45 -14.77 11.29 19.19
N LYS A 46 -14.50 10.22 19.95
CA LYS A 46 -14.99 10.04 21.33
C LYS A 46 -13.93 9.51 22.29
N ASP A 47 -12.76 9.13 21.77
CA ASP A 47 -11.70 8.54 22.59
C ASP A 47 -11.04 9.66 23.44
N PRO A 48 -10.73 9.45 24.73
CA PRO A 48 -9.95 10.40 25.52
C PRO A 48 -8.65 10.86 24.81
N LYS A 49 -8.02 9.99 24.03
CA LYS A 49 -6.83 10.34 23.22
C LYS A 49 -7.14 11.36 22.13
N ASP A 50 -8.34 11.33 21.57
CA ASP A 50 -8.81 12.31 20.59
C ASP A 50 -8.85 13.71 21.21
N ALA A 51 -9.40 13.85 22.42
CA ALA A 51 -9.44 15.14 23.12
C ALA A 51 -8.03 15.71 23.35
N HIS A 52 -7.10 14.88 23.83
CA HIS A 52 -5.70 15.29 24.04
C HIS A 52 -5.03 15.78 22.76
N ASN A 53 -5.22 15.06 21.65
CA ASN A 53 -4.64 15.41 20.36
C ASN A 53 -5.14 16.77 19.83
N LEU A 54 -6.33 17.21 20.24
CA LEU A 54 -6.96 18.44 19.74
C LEU A 54 -6.72 19.67 20.63
N ILE A 55 -6.10 19.53 21.81
CA ILE A 55 -5.90 20.63 22.76
C ILE A 55 -5.22 21.84 22.10
N SER A 56 -4.11 21.63 21.39
CA SER A 56 -3.34 22.71 20.75
C SER A 56 -4.16 23.44 19.68
N VAL A 57 -4.86 22.67 18.84
CA VAL A 57 -5.73 23.19 17.77
C VAL A 57 -6.88 24.00 18.34
N LEU A 58 -7.55 23.49 19.38
CA LEU A 58 -8.67 24.18 20.04
C LEU A 58 -8.23 25.46 20.75
N ARG A 59 -7.06 25.46 21.42
CA ARG A 59 -6.47 26.68 22.02
C ARG A 59 -6.27 27.76 20.96
N GLU A 60 -5.72 27.38 19.82
CA GLU A 60 -5.50 28.33 18.74
C GLU A 60 -6.81 28.86 18.16
N ILE A 61 -7.81 28.00 17.91
CA ILE A 61 -9.14 28.40 17.45
C ILE A 61 -9.74 29.42 18.44
N ARG A 62 -9.65 29.14 19.75
CA ARG A 62 -10.09 30.07 20.81
C ARG A 62 -9.36 31.41 20.72
N THR A 63 -8.03 31.41 20.64
CA THR A 63 -7.22 32.63 20.55
C THR A 63 -7.53 33.43 19.29
N LYS A 64 -7.67 32.78 18.13
CA LYS A 64 -8.03 33.44 16.87
C LYS A 64 -9.43 34.04 16.95
N ALA A 65 -10.41 33.32 17.47
CA ALA A 65 -11.75 33.85 17.65
C ALA A 65 -11.79 35.08 18.58
N GLN A 66 -10.92 35.14 19.59
CA GLN A 66 -10.75 36.31 20.45
C GLN A 66 -10.06 37.49 19.72
N LYS A 67 -9.15 37.21 18.76
CA LYS A 67 -8.43 38.21 17.95
C LYS A 67 -9.20 38.76 16.74
N VAL A 68 -10.31 38.14 16.32
CA VAL A 68 -11.13 38.53 15.14
C VAL A 68 -11.78 39.95 15.25
N ARG A 69 -11.42 40.76 16.25
CA ARG A 69 -11.79 42.19 16.33
C ARG A 69 -10.98 43.15 15.45
N ALA A 70 -10.05 42.67 14.62
CA ALA A 70 -9.48 43.48 13.53
C ALA A 70 -9.13 42.61 12.33
N LYS A 71 -9.91 42.69 11.25
CA LYS A 71 -9.49 42.11 9.95
C LYS A 71 -8.33 42.97 9.41
N PRO A 72 -7.19 42.38 9.01
CA PRO A 72 -6.22 43.09 8.20
C PRO A 72 -6.91 43.47 6.87
N LYS A 73 -6.82 44.74 6.47
CA LYS A 73 -7.16 45.15 5.09
C LYS A 73 -6.12 44.52 4.17
N VAL A 74 -6.48 43.45 3.47
CA VAL A 74 -5.60 42.84 2.46
C VAL A 74 -6.01 43.38 1.10
N ASN A 75 -5.13 44.19 0.49
CA ASN A 75 -5.36 44.85 -0.80
C ASN A 75 -4.67 44.14 -1.98
N LYS A 76 -3.94 43.04 -1.76
CA LYS A 76 -3.19 42.31 -2.80
C LYS A 76 -3.88 41.02 -3.23
N ASP A 77 -3.83 40.73 -4.52
CA ASP A 77 -4.34 39.48 -5.10
C ASP A 77 -3.51 38.26 -4.64
N PRO A 78 -4.10 37.06 -4.52
CA PRO A 78 -3.34 35.87 -4.10
C PRO A 78 -2.10 35.57 -4.93
N ILE A 79 -2.11 35.85 -6.25
CA ILE A 79 -0.95 35.61 -7.12
C ILE A 79 0.20 36.57 -6.77
N GLU A 80 -0.11 37.83 -6.45
CA GLU A 80 0.90 38.83 -6.06
C GLU A 80 1.58 38.43 -4.75
N LEU A 81 0.79 37.99 -3.75
CA LEU A 81 1.33 37.50 -2.48
C LEU A 81 2.22 36.26 -2.67
N LEU A 82 1.83 35.34 -3.55
CA LEU A 82 2.65 34.18 -3.87
C LEU A 82 3.95 34.57 -4.62
N SER A 83 3.90 35.61 -5.47
CA SER A 83 5.09 36.18 -6.10
C SER A 83 6.05 36.80 -5.10
N ASP A 84 5.54 37.53 -4.11
CA ASP A 84 6.31 38.06 -2.97
C ASP A 84 6.95 36.91 -2.16
N ALA A 85 6.26 35.77 -2.04
CA ALA A 85 6.78 34.54 -1.43
C ALA A 85 7.76 33.75 -2.34
N GLY A 86 8.11 34.28 -3.51
CA GLY A 86 9.08 33.70 -4.45
C GLY A 86 8.53 32.64 -5.41
N TYR A 87 7.23 32.61 -5.64
CA TYR A 87 6.59 31.68 -6.58
C TYR A 87 6.10 32.39 -7.85
N ASP A 88 6.18 31.72 -8.98
CA ASP A 88 5.34 31.99 -10.15
C ASP A 88 4.02 31.23 -9.96
N ALA A 89 2.92 31.95 -9.79
CA ALA A 89 1.61 31.38 -9.49
C ALA A 89 0.56 31.72 -10.55
N PHE A 90 -0.40 30.82 -10.76
CA PHE A 90 -1.51 31.03 -11.69
C PHE A 90 -2.77 30.27 -11.27
N TYR A 91 -3.92 30.82 -11.65
CA TYR A 91 -5.21 30.16 -11.48
C TYR A 91 -5.41 29.07 -12.54
N VAL A 92 -5.96 27.94 -12.10
CA VAL A 92 -6.30 26.82 -12.97
C VAL A 92 -7.79 26.89 -13.30
N GLN A 93 -8.10 26.97 -14.59
CA GLN A 93 -9.46 27.02 -15.14
C GLN A 93 -9.75 25.85 -16.08
N THR A 94 -8.74 25.05 -16.43
CA THR A 94 -8.84 23.93 -17.37
C THR A 94 -8.05 22.72 -16.88
N LEU A 95 -8.43 21.53 -17.34
CA LEU A 95 -7.67 20.31 -17.08
C LEU A 95 -6.21 20.41 -17.58
N LYS A 96 -5.96 21.11 -18.70
CA LYS A 96 -4.60 21.35 -19.20
C LYS A 96 -3.76 22.16 -18.21
N GLN A 97 -4.33 23.20 -17.60
CA GLN A 97 -3.65 23.99 -16.57
C GLN A 97 -3.47 23.18 -15.28
N GLN A 98 -4.46 22.39 -14.87
CA GLN A 98 -4.36 21.49 -13.71
C GLN A 98 -3.16 20.56 -13.82
N ASN A 99 -2.93 20.01 -15.01
CA ASN A 99 -1.85 19.06 -15.25
C ASN A 99 -0.54 19.72 -15.70
N SER A 100 -0.49 21.05 -15.86
CA SER A 100 0.67 21.76 -16.43
C SER A 100 1.93 21.73 -15.55
N ILE A 101 1.77 21.57 -14.24
CA ILE A 101 2.88 21.44 -13.29
C ILE A 101 3.45 20.02 -13.22
N LYS A 102 2.81 19.02 -13.85
CA LYS A 102 3.26 17.62 -13.87
C LYS A 102 4.71 17.46 -14.33
N LYS A 103 5.17 18.31 -15.25
CA LYS A 103 6.55 18.34 -15.76
C LYS A 103 7.62 18.56 -14.67
N TYR A 104 7.24 19.06 -13.49
CA TYR A 104 8.15 19.24 -12.37
C TYR A 104 8.20 18.00 -11.45
N PHE A 105 7.29 17.05 -11.56
CA PHE A 105 7.25 15.87 -10.69
C PHE A 105 8.18 14.77 -11.22
N ALA A 106 8.74 13.97 -10.32
CA ALA A 106 9.39 12.72 -10.72
C ALA A 106 8.32 11.71 -11.21
N PRO A 107 8.66 10.76 -12.10
CA PRO A 107 7.68 9.84 -12.72
C PRO A 107 6.77 9.08 -11.75
N ASN A 108 7.21 8.87 -10.50
CA ASN A 108 6.48 8.15 -9.46
C ASN A 108 6.01 9.04 -8.30
N GLU A 109 6.03 10.37 -8.45
CA GLU A 109 5.68 11.34 -7.40
C GLU A 109 4.48 12.22 -7.76
N GLU A 110 3.87 11.97 -8.91
CA GLU A 110 2.77 12.80 -9.42
C GLU A 110 1.56 12.87 -8.47
N LEU A 111 0.91 14.04 -8.45
CA LEU A 111 -0.33 14.21 -7.71
C LEU A 111 -1.44 13.32 -8.28
N CYS A 112 -2.17 12.64 -7.40
CA CYS A 112 -3.36 11.87 -7.76
C CYS A 112 -4.42 12.72 -8.46
N THR A 113 -4.50 14.03 -8.15
CA THR A 113 -5.43 14.96 -8.80
C THR A 113 -5.18 15.14 -10.29
N PHE A 114 -4.02 14.77 -10.85
CA PHE A 114 -3.82 14.84 -12.30
C PHE A 114 -4.68 13.85 -13.09
N LYS A 115 -5.17 12.81 -12.42
CA LYS A 115 -6.03 11.78 -13.02
C LYS A 115 -7.52 12.11 -12.91
N ASP A 116 -7.87 13.15 -12.16
CA ASP A 116 -9.26 13.57 -11.93
C ASP A 116 -9.63 14.66 -12.96
N PRO A 117 -10.46 14.34 -13.97
CA PRO A 117 -10.80 15.26 -15.04
C PRO A 117 -11.71 16.41 -14.58
N ASP A 118 -12.35 16.29 -13.42
CA ASP A 118 -13.36 17.22 -12.92
C ASP A 118 -12.90 18.04 -11.71
N ARG A 119 -11.69 17.78 -11.18
CA ARG A 119 -11.15 18.49 -10.01
C ARG A 119 -11.21 20.01 -10.15
N TYR A 120 -10.74 20.61 -11.25
CA TYR A 120 -10.80 22.07 -11.47
C TYR A 120 -12.25 22.62 -11.56
N LYS A 121 -13.24 21.77 -11.82
CA LYS A 121 -14.65 22.17 -11.81
C LYS A 121 -15.16 22.30 -10.38
N GLN A 122 -14.69 21.45 -9.47
CA GLN A 122 -15.11 21.40 -8.07
C GLN A 122 -14.28 22.30 -7.13
N TYR A 123 -13.05 22.65 -7.53
CA TYR A 123 -12.11 23.42 -6.70
C TYR A 123 -11.63 24.69 -7.41
N TYR A 124 -11.42 25.75 -6.65
CA TYR A 124 -10.51 26.82 -7.02
C TYR A 124 -9.09 26.33 -6.80
N ILE A 125 -8.33 26.16 -7.87
CA ILE A 125 -6.97 25.63 -7.82
C ILE A 125 -5.98 26.73 -8.22
N ILE A 126 -4.96 26.92 -7.39
CA ILE A 126 -3.81 27.77 -7.67
C ILE A 126 -2.58 26.88 -7.64
N HIS A 127 -1.84 26.89 -8.74
CA HIS A 127 -0.53 26.28 -8.78
C HIS A 127 0.51 27.37 -8.55
N ALA A 128 1.47 27.09 -7.67
CA ALA A 128 2.58 27.98 -7.37
C ALA A 128 3.90 27.21 -7.48
N VAL A 129 4.81 27.71 -8.31
CA VAL A 129 6.11 27.08 -8.61
C VAL A 129 7.22 28.04 -8.24
N LYS A 130 8.18 27.62 -7.42
CA LYS A 130 9.30 28.48 -7.03
C LYS A 130 10.06 28.98 -8.27
N LYS A 131 10.44 30.26 -8.28
CA LYS A 131 11.19 30.88 -9.39
C LYS A 131 12.51 30.15 -9.69
N ASP A 132 13.13 29.54 -8.67
CA ASP A 132 14.36 28.73 -8.79
C ASP A 132 14.12 27.20 -8.94
N VAL A 133 12.90 26.75 -9.26
CA VAL A 133 12.51 25.32 -9.26
C VAL A 133 13.47 24.39 -10.03
N LYS A 134 14.07 24.89 -11.12
CA LYS A 134 15.02 24.12 -11.96
C LYS A 134 16.28 23.71 -11.20
N ASN A 135 16.64 24.45 -10.15
CA ASN A 135 17.83 24.20 -9.33
C ASN A 135 17.53 23.34 -8.09
N ILE A 136 16.26 23.01 -7.85
CA ILE A 136 15.82 22.30 -6.65
C ILE A 136 15.73 20.80 -6.94
N LYS A 137 16.57 20.02 -6.25
CA LYS A 137 16.63 18.55 -6.35
C LYS A 137 15.99 17.89 -5.14
N ARG A 138 15.52 16.67 -5.36
CA ARG A 138 14.92 15.82 -4.33
C ARG A 138 15.89 15.55 -3.19
N SER A 139 15.40 15.59 -1.95
CA SER A 139 16.19 15.21 -0.78
C SER A 139 16.44 13.70 -0.73
N ARG A 140 17.58 13.30 -0.14
CA ARG A 140 17.85 11.89 0.22
C ARG A 140 16.99 11.43 1.39
N ASN A 141 16.69 12.35 2.31
CA ASN A 141 15.81 12.14 3.47
C ASN A 141 14.62 13.11 3.32
N PRO A 142 13.60 12.75 2.53
CA PRO A 142 12.52 13.67 2.19
C PRO A 142 11.70 14.03 3.42
N GLN A 143 11.38 15.32 3.54
CA GLN A 143 10.47 15.85 4.56
C GLN A 143 9.36 16.64 3.86
N ARG A 144 8.15 16.64 4.42
CA ARG A 144 6.97 17.30 3.82
C ARG A 144 7.22 18.74 3.41
N GLU A 145 7.91 19.49 4.24
CA GLU A 145 8.16 20.91 4.03
C GLU A 145 9.63 21.21 3.68
N ASP A 146 10.35 20.24 3.11
CA ASP A 146 11.68 20.51 2.58
C ASP A 146 11.65 21.41 1.31
N LYS A 147 12.84 21.85 0.88
CA LYS A 147 12.98 22.73 -0.29
C LYS A 147 12.37 22.11 -1.56
N TYR A 148 12.46 20.79 -1.73
CA TYR A 148 11.90 20.11 -2.90
C TYR A 148 10.38 20.01 -2.83
N GLY A 149 9.84 19.53 -1.71
CA GLY A 149 8.40 19.41 -1.49
C GLY A 149 7.70 20.74 -1.75
N THR A 150 8.18 21.81 -1.11
CA THR A 150 7.57 23.15 -1.23
C THR A 150 7.90 23.88 -2.53
N SER A 151 8.79 23.37 -3.38
CA SER A 151 9.15 24.03 -4.65
C SER A 151 8.01 24.08 -5.68
N VAL A 152 7.05 23.17 -5.57
CA VAL A 152 5.84 23.12 -6.39
C VAL A 152 4.69 22.79 -5.46
N ILE A 153 3.74 23.72 -5.34
CA ILE A 153 2.55 23.52 -4.51
C ILE A 153 1.28 23.74 -5.33
N SER A 154 0.24 22.98 -4.99
CA SER A 154 -1.10 23.14 -5.51
C SER A 154 -2.03 23.44 -4.35
N ILE A 155 -2.51 24.68 -4.28
CA ILE A 155 -3.51 25.13 -3.31
C ILE A 155 -4.88 24.85 -3.92
N GLN A 156 -5.66 23.99 -3.29
CA GLN A 156 -6.97 23.55 -3.78
C GLN A 156 -8.02 23.89 -2.73
N ILE A 157 -8.91 24.82 -3.07
CA ILE A 157 -9.99 25.29 -2.20
C ILE A 157 -11.30 24.81 -2.80
N ALA A 158 -12.14 24.13 -2.02
CA ALA A 158 -13.44 23.70 -2.51
C ALA A 158 -14.29 24.93 -2.89
N LYS A 159 -14.98 24.90 -4.04
CA LYS A 159 -15.81 26.04 -4.48
C LYS A 159 -17.01 26.30 -3.57
N THR A 160 -17.44 25.27 -2.87
CA THR A 160 -18.42 25.28 -1.76
C THR A 160 -17.89 25.98 -0.50
N GLY A 161 -16.59 26.25 -0.42
CA GLY A 161 -15.91 26.73 0.78
C GLY A 161 -15.58 25.61 1.77
N GLY A 162 -15.04 26.01 2.92
CA GLY A 162 -14.85 25.20 4.11
C GLY A 162 -13.75 24.14 4.07
N PHE A 163 -13.21 23.80 2.90
CA PHE A 163 -12.05 22.93 2.75
C PHE A 163 -10.93 23.59 1.94
N ILE A 164 -9.70 23.37 2.39
CA ILE A 164 -8.48 23.73 1.69
C ILE A 164 -7.46 22.60 1.86
N SER A 165 -6.77 22.26 0.76
CA SER A 165 -5.61 21.36 0.76
C SER A 165 -4.48 22.01 0.00
N ILE A 166 -3.28 21.97 0.59
CA ILE A 166 -2.04 22.43 -0.01
C ILE A 166 -1.21 21.18 -0.26
N LYS A 167 -1.20 20.77 -1.52
CA LYS A 167 -0.45 19.60 -2.00
C LYS A 167 0.94 20.04 -2.44
N ASN A 168 1.95 19.26 -2.12
CA ASN A 168 3.34 19.55 -2.47
C ASN A 168 3.84 18.67 -3.62
N ARG A 169 5.15 18.76 -3.91
CA ARG A 169 5.81 18.02 -4.99
C ARG A 169 5.99 16.52 -4.72
N TYR A 170 5.88 16.09 -3.47
CA TYR A 170 5.90 14.67 -3.11
C TYR A 170 4.48 14.08 -3.17
N ASN A 171 4.39 12.77 -3.32
CA ASN A 171 3.15 12.00 -3.11
C ASN A 171 3.22 11.20 -1.79
N HIS A 172 2.40 10.16 -1.66
CA HIS A 172 2.34 9.27 -0.49
C HIS A 172 3.64 8.47 -0.21
N THR A 173 4.76 8.81 -0.86
CA THR A 173 6.11 8.40 -0.45
C THR A 173 6.59 9.08 0.83
N ILE A 174 5.87 10.12 1.29
CA ILE A 174 6.05 10.75 2.59
C ILE A 174 4.71 10.85 3.33
N ASN A 175 4.76 11.09 4.64
CA ASN A 175 3.55 11.25 5.44
C ASN A 175 2.83 12.58 5.11
N ASN A 176 1.53 12.46 4.80
CA ASN A 176 0.58 13.58 4.73
C ASN A 176 1.00 14.73 3.78
N PRO A 177 1.38 14.45 2.52
CA PRO A 177 1.89 15.44 1.57
C PRO A 177 0.84 16.48 1.14
N ASP A 178 -0.44 16.15 1.32
CA ASP A 178 -1.60 16.99 0.98
C ASP A 178 -2.07 17.91 2.12
N ALA A 179 -1.32 17.92 3.22
CA ALA A 179 -1.46 18.85 4.34
C ALA A 179 -0.21 19.75 4.52
N THR A 180 0.44 20.13 3.41
CA THR A 180 1.66 20.97 3.45
C THR A 180 1.35 22.34 4.04
N PHE A 181 2.27 22.90 4.83
CA PHE A 181 2.06 24.15 5.58
C PHE A 181 0.85 24.08 6.53
N ASN A 182 0.49 22.88 7.00
CA ASN A 182 -0.71 22.59 7.78
C ASN A 182 -2.02 23.04 7.11
N ASN A 183 -2.07 23.11 5.77
CA ASN A 183 -3.19 23.67 5.02
C ASN A 183 -3.55 25.11 5.42
N ASN A 184 -2.59 25.87 5.96
CA ASN A 184 -2.75 27.27 6.29
C ASN A 184 -1.97 28.14 5.28
N PRO A 185 -2.64 28.87 4.38
CA PRO A 185 -1.98 29.74 3.41
C PRO A 185 -1.11 30.82 4.05
N ASP A 186 -1.42 31.28 5.27
CA ASP A 186 -0.60 32.31 5.94
C ASP A 186 0.79 31.80 6.35
N ASN A 187 0.99 30.47 6.43
CA ASN A 187 2.31 29.87 6.63
C ASN A 187 3.18 29.94 5.36
N ILE A 188 2.59 30.24 4.19
CA ILE A 188 3.34 30.58 2.98
C ILE A 188 3.73 32.05 3.03
N ILE A 189 2.75 32.92 3.26
CA ILE A 189 2.92 34.36 3.43
C ILE A 189 1.70 34.96 4.14
N SER A 190 1.95 35.85 5.11
CA SER A 190 0.89 36.48 5.90
C SER A 190 -0.12 37.23 5.02
N GLY A 191 -1.41 37.03 5.29
CA GLY A 191 -2.52 37.69 4.58
C GLY A 191 -3.06 36.89 3.40
N LEU A 192 -2.40 35.80 2.99
CA LEU A 192 -2.83 34.96 1.89
C LEU A 192 -4.19 34.31 2.17
N THR A 193 -4.48 33.90 3.40
CA THR A 193 -5.79 33.31 3.75
C THR A 193 -6.92 34.30 3.46
N ALA A 194 -6.79 35.53 3.96
CA ALA A 194 -7.82 36.57 3.77
C ALA A 194 -7.96 36.96 2.29
N SER A 195 -6.84 37.04 1.55
CA SER A 195 -6.85 37.32 0.11
C SER A 195 -7.59 36.21 -0.68
N LEU A 196 -7.33 34.94 -0.38
CA LEU A 196 -8.00 33.80 -1.02
C LEU A 196 -9.50 33.76 -0.73
N GLN A 197 -9.89 33.96 0.53
CA GLN A 197 -11.30 34.01 0.94
C GLN A 197 -12.04 35.13 0.22
N SER A 198 -11.43 36.32 0.16
CA SER A 198 -12.00 37.48 -0.53
C SER A 198 -12.09 37.26 -2.03
N LYS A 199 -11.03 36.73 -2.67
CA LYS A 199 -10.98 36.52 -4.13
C LYS A 199 -12.06 35.57 -4.63
N PHE A 200 -12.30 34.48 -3.91
CA PHE A 200 -13.21 33.43 -4.34
C PHE A 200 -14.58 33.48 -3.66
N SER A 201 -14.81 34.45 -2.77
CA SER A 201 -16.03 34.56 -1.97
C SER A 201 -16.35 33.26 -1.21
N VAL A 202 -15.32 32.64 -0.63
CA VAL A 202 -15.42 31.40 0.15
C VAL A 202 -14.87 31.63 1.55
N ASN A 203 -15.43 30.91 2.53
CA ASN A 203 -14.91 30.90 3.90
C ASN A 203 -14.32 29.53 4.19
N PHE A 204 -13.14 29.47 4.80
CA PHE A 204 -12.54 28.23 5.32
C PHE A 204 -11.71 28.57 6.55
N MET A 205 -11.69 27.67 7.54
CA MET A 205 -10.90 27.87 8.76
C MET A 205 -9.49 27.34 8.56
N THR A 206 -8.49 27.98 9.18
CA THR A 206 -7.09 27.53 9.17
C THR A 206 -6.52 27.51 10.58
N SER A 207 -5.58 26.59 10.82
CA SER A 207 -4.85 26.45 12.08
C SER A 207 -3.35 26.45 11.78
N GLU A 208 -2.58 27.21 12.55
CA GLU A 208 -1.12 27.21 12.56
C GLU A 208 -0.58 26.03 13.37
N ALA A 209 -1.34 25.56 14.36
CA ALA A 209 -1.06 24.34 15.10
C ALA A 209 -0.99 23.14 14.16
N LYS A 210 0.01 22.29 14.40
CA LYS A 210 0.16 21.03 13.67
C LYS A 210 -1.09 20.19 13.88
N MET A 211 -1.83 19.92 12.80
CA MET A 211 -2.97 19.01 12.83
C MET A 211 -2.47 17.58 13.09
N PRO A 212 -3.11 16.81 14.00
CA PRO A 212 -2.81 15.39 14.14
C PRO A 212 -3.08 14.65 12.82
N ASP A 213 -2.28 13.63 12.51
CA ASP A 213 -2.28 13.01 11.18
C ASP A 213 -3.64 12.44 10.76
N ASN A 214 -4.43 11.96 11.73
CA ASN A 214 -5.75 11.35 11.54
C ASN A 214 -6.92 12.35 11.66
N TYR A 215 -6.66 13.65 11.48
CA TYR A 215 -7.66 14.70 11.49
C TYR A 215 -7.57 15.61 10.26
N ARG A 216 -8.71 16.17 9.88
CA ARG A 216 -8.83 17.28 8.92
C ARG A 216 -9.84 18.30 9.43
N LEU A 217 -9.60 19.58 9.11
CA LEU A 217 -10.54 20.65 9.37
C LEU A 217 -11.43 20.84 8.13
N ILE A 218 -12.70 20.42 8.22
CA ILE A 218 -13.66 20.41 7.12
C ILE A 218 -14.86 21.27 7.53
N ASN A 219 -15.13 22.35 6.79
CA ASN A 219 -16.21 23.31 7.07
C ASN A 219 -16.21 23.83 8.52
N GLY A 220 -15.02 24.04 9.08
CA GLY A 220 -14.84 24.47 10.47
C GLY A 220 -15.03 23.35 11.51
N GLN A 221 -15.22 22.10 11.08
CA GLN A 221 -15.34 20.94 11.95
C GLN A 221 -14.06 20.11 11.95
N LEU A 222 -13.58 19.72 13.12
CA LEU A 222 -12.47 18.81 13.27
C LEU A 222 -12.99 17.38 13.03
N CYS A 223 -12.71 16.86 11.84
CA CYS A 223 -13.15 15.55 11.39
C CYS A 223 -12.02 14.55 11.58
N ARG A 224 -12.26 13.56 12.44
CA ARG A 224 -11.39 12.40 12.61
C ARG A 224 -11.57 11.47 11.40
N PHE A 225 -10.54 10.72 11.04
CA PHE A 225 -10.70 9.57 10.15
C PHE A 225 -9.83 8.40 10.64
N ASN A 226 -10.16 7.20 10.21
CA ASN A 226 -9.44 5.97 10.54
C ASN A 226 -8.48 5.57 9.42
N TYR A 227 -8.87 5.79 8.16
CA TYR A 227 -8.06 5.54 6.98
C TYR A 227 -8.49 6.45 5.82
N GLU A 228 -7.66 6.51 4.78
CA GLU A 228 -7.86 7.34 3.60
C GLU A 228 -7.57 6.52 2.33
N ILE A 229 -8.43 6.70 1.33
CA ILE A 229 -8.30 6.07 0.02
C ILE A 229 -8.61 7.13 -1.05
N ASP A 230 -7.63 7.45 -1.90
CA ASP A 230 -7.77 8.39 -3.02
C ASP A 230 -8.38 9.76 -2.62
N ASN A 231 -7.97 10.31 -1.48
CA ASN A 231 -8.47 11.53 -0.83
C ASN A 231 -9.92 11.46 -0.32
N VAL A 232 -10.48 10.26 -0.20
CA VAL A 232 -11.69 10.03 0.56
C VAL A 232 -11.29 9.51 1.93
N TYR A 233 -11.79 10.17 2.97
CA TYR A 233 -11.41 9.92 4.35
C TYR A 233 -12.57 9.24 5.06
N PHE A 234 -12.29 8.14 5.76
CA PHE A 234 -13.31 7.25 6.29
C PHE A 234 -13.30 7.18 7.80
N ASP A 235 -14.48 7.31 8.39
CA ASP A 235 -14.79 6.91 9.76
C ASP A 235 -15.89 5.83 9.76
N GLU A 236 -16.21 5.26 10.91
CA GLU A 236 -17.27 4.25 11.03
C GLU A 236 -18.69 4.84 10.84
N LYS A 237 -18.87 6.15 11.05
CA LYS A 237 -20.20 6.82 11.03
C LYS A 237 -20.36 7.86 9.94
N TYR A 238 -19.30 8.20 9.23
CA TYR A 238 -19.30 9.18 8.15
C TYR A 238 -18.05 8.95 7.30
N TYR A 239 -18.09 9.51 6.10
CA TYR A 239 -16.89 9.72 5.30
C TYR A 239 -16.90 11.15 4.81
N PHE A 240 -15.77 11.64 4.33
CA PHE A 240 -15.70 12.97 3.76
C PHE A 240 -14.70 13.04 2.61
N THR A 241 -14.99 13.93 1.67
CA THR A 241 -14.14 14.26 0.53
C THR A 241 -14.26 15.74 0.24
N GLY A 242 -13.12 16.42 0.09
CA GLY A 242 -13.12 17.88 -0.01
C GLY A 242 -13.83 18.53 1.17
N SER A 243 -14.86 19.33 0.87
CA SER A 243 -15.69 20.02 1.87
C SER A 243 -16.91 19.23 2.32
N GLU A 244 -17.21 18.09 1.70
CA GLU A 244 -18.46 17.38 1.95
C GLU A 244 -18.23 16.30 2.99
N ILE A 245 -18.94 16.42 4.11
CA ILE A 245 -19.04 15.37 5.11
C ILE A 245 -20.37 14.66 4.86
N THR A 246 -20.31 13.35 4.63
CA THR A 246 -21.49 12.53 4.39
C THR A 246 -21.70 11.58 5.57
N PRO A 247 -22.62 11.87 6.49
CA PRO A 247 -22.96 10.98 7.58
C PRO A 247 -23.66 9.72 7.07
N LEU A 248 -23.33 8.57 7.65
CA LEU A 248 -24.12 7.36 7.49
C LEU A 248 -25.36 7.45 8.37
N LYS A 249 -26.45 6.87 7.90
CA LYS A 249 -27.67 6.64 8.68
C LYS A 249 -27.43 5.41 9.56
N THR A 250 -26.69 5.59 10.65
CA THR A 250 -26.16 4.51 11.50
C THR A 250 -27.20 3.58 12.13
N SER A 251 -28.50 3.86 11.99
CA SER A 251 -29.57 2.92 12.35
C SER A 251 -29.70 1.76 11.37
N TYR A 252 -29.19 1.90 10.13
CA TYR A 252 -29.26 0.86 9.11
C TYR A 252 -28.10 0.85 8.09
N GLU A 253 -27.25 1.86 8.05
CA GLU A 253 -26.05 1.86 7.21
C GLU A 253 -24.81 1.52 8.02
N ILE A 254 -23.95 0.66 7.44
CA ILE A 254 -22.67 0.23 8.02
C ILE A 254 -21.56 0.46 7.01
N MET A 255 -20.45 1.06 7.45
CA MET A 255 -19.23 1.20 6.66
C MET A 255 -18.43 -0.11 6.70
N LEU A 256 -18.08 -0.65 5.53
CA LEU A 256 -17.27 -1.85 5.31
C LEU A 256 -16.08 -1.49 4.40
N ASP A 257 -14.99 -1.02 4.99
CA ASP A 257 -13.92 -0.35 4.25
C ASP A 257 -14.49 0.75 3.34
N TRP A 258 -14.27 0.72 2.03
CA TRP A 258 -14.75 1.78 1.12
C TRP A 258 -16.21 1.63 0.65
N VAL A 259 -16.96 0.64 1.15
CA VAL A 259 -18.36 0.43 0.75
C VAL A 259 -19.32 0.61 1.92
N VAL A 260 -20.55 1.02 1.63
CA VAL A 260 -21.63 1.13 2.62
C VAL A 260 -22.67 0.06 2.35
N LEU A 261 -22.99 -0.70 3.37
CA LEU A 261 -24.07 -1.68 3.41
C LEU A 261 -25.33 -1.04 4.03
N ASP A 262 -26.44 -1.05 3.31
CA ASP A 262 -27.79 -0.79 3.86
C ASP A 262 -28.43 -2.12 4.26
N VAL A 263 -28.56 -2.34 5.57
CA VAL A 263 -29.03 -3.62 6.12
C VAL A 263 -30.54 -3.85 5.92
N ARG A 264 -31.32 -2.82 5.55
CA ARG A 264 -32.78 -2.96 5.37
C ARG A 264 -33.12 -3.69 4.09
N ASN A 265 -32.37 -3.43 3.04
CA ASN A 265 -32.59 -3.98 1.70
C ASN A 265 -31.42 -4.86 1.22
N GLY A 266 -30.33 -4.94 1.98
CA GLY A 266 -29.14 -5.72 1.59
C GLY A 266 -28.42 -5.15 0.38
N SER A 267 -28.46 -3.83 0.20
CA SER A 267 -27.74 -3.16 -0.89
C SER A 267 -26.37 -2.65 -0.45
N ILE A 268 -25.39 -2.78 -1.32
CA ILE A 268 -24.06 -2.19 -1.15
C ILE A 268 -23.86 -1.08 -2.18
N ARG A 269 -23.29 0.04 -1.73
CA ARG A 269 -22.80 1.11 -2.60
C ARG A 269 -21.34 1.41 -2.32
N SER A 270 -20.55 1.62 -3.37
CA SER A 270 -19.19 2.12 -3.22
C SER A 270 -19.20 3.60 -2.86
N VAL A 271 -18.33 3.99 -1.94
CA VAL A 271 -18.08 5.40 -1.62
C VAL A 271 -17.03 5.99 -2.57
N VAL A 272 -16.00 5.22 -2.90
CA VAL A 272 -14.95 5.65 -3.83
C VAL A 272 -15.35 5.28 -5.26
N LYS A 273 -15.29 6.25 -6.16
CA LYS A 273 -15.53 6.07 -7.60
C LYS A 273 -14.21 6.13 -8.36
N ASP A 274 -14.05 5.25 -9.35
CA ASP A 274 -12.94 5.27 -10.32
C ASP A 274 -11.51 5.28 -9.72
N SER A 275 -11.32 4.58 -8.60
CA SER A 275 -10.02 4.45 -7.95
C SER A 275 -9.04 3.59 -8.77
N VAL A 276 -7.77 4.00 -8.77
CA VAL A 276 -6.68 3.18 -9.30
C VAL A 276 -6.10 2.27 -8.21
N LEU A 277 -6.31 2.60 -6.94
CA LEU A 277 -5.85 1.82 -5.79
C LEU A 277 -6.81 0.69 -5.43
N ILE A 278 -8.09 0.86 -5.75
CA ILE A 278 -9.16 -0.10 -5.47
C ILE A 278 -9.96 -0.26 -6.75
N ARG A 279 -9.94 -1.47 -7.32
CA ARG A 279 -10.67 -1.79 -8.56
C ARG A 279 -11.64 -2.95 -8.38
N ASP A 280 -12.02 -3.24 -7.15
CA ASP A 280 -12.98 -4.30 -6.89
C ASP A 280 -14.31 -3.82 -6.31
N GLU A 281 -15.34 -4.45 -6.85
CA GLU A 281 -16.72 -4.03 -6.92
C GLU A 281 -17.48 -4.45 -5.66
N PRO A 282 -18.46 -3.62 -5.22
CA PRO A 282 -19.55 -4.04 -4.34
C PRO A 282 -20.12 -5.43 -4.66
N GLU A 283 -19.98 -5.90 -5.91
CA GLU A 283 -20.52 -7.14 -6.45
C GLU A 283 -20.12 -8.40 -5.70
N VAL A 284 -18.86 -8.57 -5.28
CA VAL A 284 -18.44 -9.77 -4.53
C VAL A 284 -19.24 -9.88 -3.23
N LEU A 285 -19.30 -8.78 -2.46
CA LEU A 285 -20.07 -8.73 -1.22
C LEU A 285 -21.58 -8.74 -1.48
N GLN A 286 -22.05 -8.08 -2.55
CA GLN A 286 -23.45 -8.04 -2.94
C GLN A 286 -23.96 -9.44 -3.30
N ASN A 287 -23.14 -10.26 -3.96
CA ASN A 287 -23.47 -11.64 -4.28
C ASN A 287 -23.62 -12.49 -3.00
N GLU A 288 -22.72 -12.33 -2.02
CA GLU A 288 -22.85 -13.00 -0.73
C GLU A 288 -24.17 -12.64 -0.04
N ILE A 289 -24.51 -11.34 -0.01
CA ILE A 289 -25.70 -10.82 0.67
C ILE A 289 -27.00 -11.16 -0.07
N SER A 290 -26.98 -11.29 -1.39
CA SER A 290 -28.17 -11.55 -2.19
C SER A 290 -28.92 -12.79 -1.69
N ASN A 291 -30.25 -12.66 -1.54
CA ASN A 291 -31.18 -13.65 -0.99
C ASN A 291 -30.98 -14.00 0.49
N ASN A 292 -30.29 -13.15 1.26
CA ASN A 292 -30.15 -13.29 2.70
C ASN A 292 -30.76 -12.10 3.44
N LYS A 293 -31.33 -12.36 4.63
CA LYS A 293 -31.62 -11.31 5.60
C LYS A 293 -30.35 -10.98 6.38
N ILE A 294 -30.15 -9.71 6.72
CA ILE A 294 -28.98 -9.28 7.48
C ILE A 294 -29.35 -9.11 8.95
N GLN A 295 -28.53 -9.67 9.85
CA GLN A 295 -28.61 -9.47 11.28
C GLN A 295 -27.30 -8.87 11.79
N ILE A 296 -27.41 -7.82 12.60
CA ILE A 296 -26.26 -7.14 13.20
C ILE A 296 -26.16 -7.48 14.67
N LYS A 297 -24.97 -7.86 15.13
CA LYS A 297 -24.63 -8.04 16.54
C LYS A 297 -23.42 -7.19 16.91
N LYS A 298 -23.28 -6.88 18.19
CA LYS A 298 -22.09 -6.24 18.75
C LYS A 298 -21.35 -7.25 19.62
N ASP A 299 -20.07 -7.43 19.33
CA ASP A 299 -19.16 -8.15 20.19
C ASP A 299 -18.69 -7.18 21.29
N ILE A 300 -19.04 -7.48 22.54
CA ILE A 300 -18.79 -6.60 23.68
C ILE A 300 -17.30 -6.59 24.04
N GLU A 301 -16.60 -7.72 23.87
CA GLU A 301 -15.20 -7.86 24.25
C GLU A 301 -14.29 -7.15 23.25
N THR A 302 -14.55 -7.35 21.95
CA THR A 302 -13.70 -6.79 20.89
C THR A 302 -14.14 -5.40 20.45
N GLY A 303 -15.40 -5.03 20.73
CA GLY A 303 -16.06 -3.83 20.24
C GLY A 303 -16.45 -3.92 18.76
N GLU A 304 -16.37 -5.10 18.15
CA GLU A 304 -16.64 -5.31 16.74
C GLU A 304 -18.15 -5.37 16.44
N THR A 305 -18.49 -4.95 15.23
CA THR A 305 -19.80 -5.20 14.64
C THR A 305 -19.73 -6.49 13.87
N ILE A 306 -20.58 -7.45 14.21
CA ILE A 306 -20.71 -8.72 13.50
C ILE A 306 -21.90 -8.60 12.55
N VAL A 307 -21.66 -8.83 11.26
CA VAL A 307 -22.67 -8.85 10.20
C VAL A 307 -22.96 -10.32 9.87
N ASN A 308 -24.17 -10.79 10.18
CA ASN A 308 -24.61 -12.14 9.88
C ASN A 308 -25.62 -12.13 8.72
N LEU A 309 -25.58 -13.19 7.92
CA LEU A 309 -26.54 -13.51 6.88
C LEU A 309 -27.42 -14.66 7.35
N ILE A 310 -28.72 -14.50 7.15
CA ILE A 310 -29.73 -15.52 7.45
C ILE A 310 -30.36 -15.92 6.11
N ASN A 311 -30.12 -17.16 5.70
CA ASN A 311 -30.67 -17.69 4.45
C ASN A 311 -32.17 -18.03 4.59
N GLU A 312 -32.79 -18.49 3.50
CA GLU A 312 -34.21 -18.89 3.48
C GLU A 312 -34.52 -20.06 4.44
N ASN A 313 -33.55 -20.93 4.70
CA ASN A 313 -33.64 -22.05 5.64
C ASN A 313 -33.43 -21.64 7.11
N ARG A 314 -33.18 -20.35 7.38
CA ARG A 314 -32.84 -19.79 8.69
C ARG A 314 -31.46 -20.20 9.24
N ASP A 315 -30.58 -20.72 8.40
CA ASP A 315 -29.17 -20.92 8.78
C ASP A 315 -28.50 -19.55 8.90
N VAL A 316 -27.66 -19.40 9.93
CA VAL A 316 -26.93 -18.17 10.22
C VAL A 316 -25.46 -18.37 9.86
N GLY A 317 -24.97 -17.58 8.91
CA GLY A 317 -23.54 -17.47 8.57
C GLY A 317 -23.01 -16.08 8.88
N GLU A 318 -21.84 -15.98 9.49
CA GLU A 318 -21.15 -14.69 9.64
C GLU A 318 -20.61 -14.26 8.28
N LEU A 319 -20.93 -13.05 7.80
CA LEU A 319 -20.33 -12.45 6.59
C LEU A 319 -19.02 -11.77 6.94
N CYS A 320 -19.03 -10.91 7.95
CA CYS A 320 -17.84 -10.18 8.33
C CYS A 320 -17.90 -9.62 9.75
N ARG A 321 -16.72 -9.33 10.29
CA ARG A 321 -16.52 -8.49 11.48
C ARG A 321 -15.94 -7.15 11.07
N VAL A 322 -16.37 -6.11 11.76
CA VAL A 322 -16.05 -4.73 11.41
C VAL A 322 -15.65 -3.95 12.65
N LYS A 323 -14.51 -3.29 12.59
CA LYS A 323 -14.02 -2.38 13.63
C LYS A 323 -13.68 -1.04 13.03
N LYS A 324 -14.24 0.04 13.57
CA LYS A 324 -13.99 1.42 13.11
C LYS A 324 -14.22 1.62 11.59
N GLY A 325 -15.18 0.88 11.03
CA GLY A 325 -15.52 0.92 9.60
C GLY A 325 -14.60 0.11 8.69
N CYS A 326 -13.68 -0.70 9.23
CA CYS A 326 -12.82 -1.60 8.46
C CYS A 326 -13.19 -3.06 8.70
N ILE A 327 -13.08 -3.91 7.67
CA ILE A 327 -13.32 -5.35 7.80
C ILE A 327 -12.12 -6.01 8.50
N THR A 328 -12.37 -6.71 9.61
CA THR A 328 -11.36 -7.44 10.40
C THR A 328 -11.41 -8.95 10.19
N SER A 329 -12.56 -9.49 9.80
CA SER A 329 -12.77 -10.89 9.39
C SER A 329 -13.79 -10.92 8.26
N LEU A 330 -13.58 -11.79 7.27
CA LEU A 330 -14.45 -11.89 6.08
C LEU A 330 -14.70 -13.34 5.66
N HIS A 331 -15.96 -13.69 5.47
CA HIS A 331 -16.41 -14.98 4.97
C HIS A 331 -17.15 -14.82 3.64
N LEU A 332 -16.65 -15.45 2.60
CA LEU A 332 -17.20 -15.45 1.24
C LEU A 332 -17.60 -16.88 0.85
N TYR A 333 -18.86 -17.24 1.12
CA TYR A 333 -19.35 -18.61 0.93
C TYR A 333 -19.63 -18.95 -0.53
N LYS A 334 -19.92 -17.95 -1.36
CA LYS A 334 -20.29 -18.10 -2.78
C LYS A 334 -19.16 -17.69 -3.74
N ALA A 335 -18.27 -16.79 -3.34
CA ALA A 335 -17.26 -16.23 -4.24
C ALA A 335 -16.32 -17.30 -4.82
N GLU A 336 -16.31 -17.41 -6.15
CA GLU A 336 -15.35 -18.25 -6.88
C GLU A 336 -14.17 -17.45 -7.44
N ILE A 337 -14.35 -16.14 -7.62
CA ILE A 337 -13.37 -15.23 -8.19
C ILE A 337 -13.33 -13.97 -7.34
N LEU A 338 -12.13 -13.55 -6.91
CA LEU A 338 -11.89 -12.19 -6.43
C LEU A 338 -11.36 -11.35 -7.58
N ALA A 339 -11.95 -10.19 -7.80
CA ALA A 339 -11.50 -9.26 -8.82
C ALA A 339 -10.29 -8.44 -8.30
N PRO A 340 -9.72 -7.57 -9.15
CA PRO A 340 -8.41 -7.03 -8.85
C PRO A 340 -8.40 -6.03 -7.70
N ARG A 341 -7.37 -6.10 -6.87
CA ARG A 341 -7.18 -5.25 -5.68
C ARG A 341 -8.26 -5.43 -4.61
N PHE A 342 -8.93 -6.59 -4.57
CA PHE A 342 -9.85 -6.93 -3.49
C PHE A 342 -9.16 -6.80 -2.12
N LEU A 343 -9.66 -5.91 -1.27
CA LEU A 343 -9.10 -5.58 0.06
C LEU A 343 -7.58 -5.31 0.05
N ALA A 344 -7.07 -4.74 -1.05
CA ALA A 344 -5.71 -4.21 -1.08
C ALA A 344 -5.56 -3.08 -0.04
N PHE A 345 -4.43 -3.08 0.65
CA PHE A 345 -4.07 -2.13 1.71
C PHE A 345 -4.98 -2.14 2.95
N ASN A 346 -5.84 -3.15 3.10
CA ASN A 346 -6.55 -3.36 4.36
C ASN A 346 -5.54 -3.79 5.44
N HIS A 347 -5.34 -2.92 6.42
CA HIS A 347 -4.32 -3.04 7.46
C HIS A 347 -4.85 -3.65 8.76
N VAL A 348 -6.09 -4.16 8.78
CA VAL A 348 -6.72 -4.73 9.98
C VAL A 348 -7.40 -6.09 9.76
N LEU A 349 -7.58 -6.54 8.51
CA LEU A 349 -8.10 -7.86 8.17
C LEU A 349 -7.17 -8.92 8.74
N ARG A 350 -7.72 -9.86 9.51
CA ARG A 350 -6.98 -10.95 10.16
C ARG A 350 -7.25 -12.31 9.53
N GLU A 351 -8.45 -12.50 9.00
CA GLU A 351 -8.84 -13.78 8.44
C GLU A 351 -9.77 -13.66 7.23
N LEU A 352 -9.59 -14.61 6.31
CA LEU A 352 -10.46 -14.82 5.16
C LEU A 352 -10.91 -16.28 5.11
N TYR A 353 -12.22 -16.49 5.09
CA TYR A 353 -12.84 -17.78 4.79
C TYR A 353 -13.50 -17.73 3.42
N ALA A 354 -12.95 -18.41 2.42
CA ALA A 354 -13.51 -18.43 1.06
C ALA A 354 -13.41 -19.83 0.44
N PRO A 355 -14.30 -20.78 0.85
CA PRO A 355 -14.16 -22.20 0.54
C PRO A 355 -14.31 -22.54 -0.94
N LYS A 356 -14.97 -21.69 -1.73
CA LYS A 356 -15.19 -21.90 -3.16
C LYS A 356 -14.26 -21.07 -4.05
N LEU A 357 -13.37 -20.28 -3.46
CA LEU A 357 -12.50 -19.37 -4.20
C LEU A 357 -11.52 -20.15 -5.07
N ARG A 358 -11.62 -19.99 -6.39
CA ARG A 358 -10.76 -20.64 -7.39
C ARG A 358 -9.70 -19.73 -7.95
N ILE A 359 -10.03 -18.44 -8.11
CA ILE A 359 -9.18 -17.46 -8.79
C ILE A 359 -9.10 -16.17 -7.97
N MET A 360 -7.89 -15.74 -7.65
CA MET A 360 -7.63 -14.36 -7.23
C MET A 360 -7.00 -13.59 -8.38
N LYS A 361 -7.58 -12.44 -8.76
CA LYS A 361 -6.96 -11.54 -9.75
C LYS A 361 -5.85 -10.70 -9.11
N TYR A 362 -5.25 -9.80 -9.89
CA TYR A 362 -4.05 -9.08 -9.46
C TYR A 362 -4.27 -8.25 -8.18
N ALA A 363 -3.29 -8.29 -7.28
CA ALA A 363 -3.16 -7.47 -6.07
C ALA A 363 -4.27 -7.59 -5.00
N CYS A 364 -5.04 -8.69 -4.98
CA CYS A 364 -5.92 -9.00 -3.84
C CYS A 364 -5.10 -9.14 -2.56
N PHE A 365 -5.45 -8.44 -1.47
CA PHE A 365 -4.73 -8.49 -0.17
C PHE A 365 -3.28 -7.98 -0.19
N ARG A 366 -2.95 -7.10 -1.15
CA ARG A 366 -1.65 -6.43 -1.18
C ARG A 366 -1.46 -5.61 0.08
N ASN A 367 -0.32 -5.74 0.76
CA ASN A 367 -0.03 -5.06 2.02
C ASN A 367 -1.15 -5.24 3.06
N ALA A 368 -1.74 -6.44 3.12
CA ALA A 368 -2.69 -6.78 4.17
C ALA A 368 -1.94 -7.12 5.47
N GLU A 369 -1.43 -6.09 6.15
CA GLU A 369 -0.36 -6.23 7.15
C GLU A 369 -0.75 -7.15 8.33
N MET A 370 -2.03 -7.23 8.68
CA MET A 370 -2.55 -8.00 9.81
C MET A 370 -3.14 -9.37 9.41
N LEU A 371 -3.11 -9.74 8.13
CA LEU A 371 -3.74 -10.97 7.65
C LEU A 371 -2.94 -12.19 8.14
N GLU A 372 -3.59 -13.04 8.93
CA GLU A 372 -2.97 -14.20 9.58
C GLU A 372 -3.49 -15.53 9.02
N LYS A 373 -4.79 -15.59 8.73
CA LYS A 373 -5.49 -16.85 8.42
C LYS A 373 -6.18 -16.80 7.07
N LEU A 374 -5.97 -17.85 6.29
CA LEU A 374 -6.61 -18.05 4.99
C LEU A 374 -7.22 -19.45 4.94
N TRP A 375 -8.50 -19.52 4.56
CA TRP A 375 -9.18 -20.77 4.23
C TRP A 375 -9.67 -20.74 2.79
N ILE A 376 -8.83 -21.21 1.88
CA ILE A 376 -9.00 -21.12 0.42
C ILE A 376 -8.67 -22.45 -0.29
N PRO A 377 -9.33 -23.57 0.11
CA PRO A 377 -8.96 -24.93 -0.30
C PRO A 377 -9.07 -25.18 -1.82
N GLU A 378 -9.94 -24.43 -2.49
CA GLU A 378 -10.25 -24.58 -3.91
C GLU A 378 -9.42 -23.67 -4.83
N LEU A 379 -8.47 -22.90 -4.27
CA LEU A 379 -7.67 -21.95 -5.04
C LEU A 379 -6.81 -22.68 -6.07
N THR A 380 -6.95 -22.31 -7.34
CA THR A 380 -6.19 -22.87 -8.47
C THR A 380 -5.24 -21.87 -9.10
N ASN A 381 -5.60 -20.58 -9.10
CA ASN A 381 -4.83 -19.50 -9.72
C ASN A 381 -4.71 -18.30 -8.80
N MET A 382 -3.48 -17.84 -8.58
CA MET A 382 -3.18 -16.65 -7.81
C MET A 382 -2.56 -15.58 -8.70
N GLY A 383 -3.26 -14.45 -8.81
CA GLY A 383 -2.89 -13.31 -9.62
C GLY A 383 -1.67 -12.57 -9.10
N SER A 384 -1.14 -11.73 -9.98
CA SER A 384 0.09 -10.97 -9.72
C SER A 384 -0.05 -10.10 -8.46
N SER A 385 0.96 -10.10 -7.61
CA SER A 385 1.08 -9.20 -6.46
C SER A 385 0.02 -9.32 -5.35
N CYS A 386 -0.73 -10.43 -5.24
CA CYS A 386 -1.77 -10.60 -4.21
C CYS A 386 -1.25 -10.35 -2.78
N PHE A 387 -0.36 -11.19 -2.26
CA PHE A 387 0.12 -11.10 -0.89
C PHE A 387 1.47 -10.39 -0.76
N ILE A 388 1.77 -9.38 -1.59
CA ILE A 388 3.00 -8.58 -1.40
C ILE A 388 2.98 -7.90 -0.04
N GLY A 389 4.12 -7.85 0.64
CA GLY A 389 4.32 -7.02 1.84
C GLY A 389 3.44 -7.41 3.03
N ASN A 390 3.00 -8.67 3.10
CA ASN A 390 2.22 -9.16 4.23
C ASN A 390 3.16 -9.44 5.42
N LYS A 391 2.80 -8.93 6.60
CA LYS A 391 3.64 -8.97 7.81
C LYS A 391 3.25 -10.07 8.79
N CYS A 392 1.99 -10.51 8.76
CA CYS A 392 1.45 -11.50 9.69
C CYS A 392 1.09 -12.86 9.05
N LEU A 393 1.19 -13.00 7.72
CA LEU A 393 0.82 -14.25 7.05
C LEU A 393 1.93 -15.29 7.20
N MET A 394 1.73 -16.24 8.11
CA MET A 394 2.73 -17.26 8.44
C MET A 394 2.62 -18.54 7.59
N ARG A 395 1.39 -18.90 7.18
CA ARG A 395 1.08 -20.15 6.49
C ARG A 395 0.13 -19.93 5.32
N LEU A 396 0.39 -20.64 4.22
CA LEU A 396 -0.57 -20.86 3.14
C LEU A 396 -0.86 -22.36 3.00
N ASP A 397 -2.14 -22.72 3.04
CA ASP A 397 -2.63 -24.05 2.67
C ASP A 397 -3.55 -23.94 1.45
N ALA A 398 -3.01 -24.26 0.26
CA ALA A 398 -3.71 -24.12 -1.01
C ALA A 398 -3.41 -25.33 -1.90
N GLN A 399 -3.98 -26.48 -1.55
CA GLN A 399 -3.61 -27.78 -2.11
C GLN A 399 -3.85 -27.89 -3.61
N ARG A 400 -4.79 -27.13 -4.16
CA ARG A 400 -5.14 -27.14 -5.59
C ARG A 400 -4.44 -26.05 -6.39
N LEU A 401 -3.57 -25.25 -5.78
CA LEU A 401 -2.92 -24.11 -6.43
C LEU A 401 -1.97 -24.61 -7.52
N LYS A 402 -2.20 -24.23 -8.76
CA LYS A 402 -1.41 -24.63 -9.94
C LYS A 402 -0.54 -23.52 -10.48
N LEU A 403 -1.01 -22.27 -10.38
CA LEU A 403 -0.34 -21.11 -10.96
C LEU A 403 -0.20 -19.98 -9.93
N MET A 404 1.03 -19.49 -9.83
CA MET A 404 1.40 -18.28 -9.11
C MET A 404 1.97 -17.26 -10.09
N GLU A 405 1.25 -16.15 -10.27
CA GLU A 405 1.72 -15.03 -11.10
C GLU A 405 2.73 -14.13 -10.37
N MET A 406 3.21 -13.12 -11.09
CA MET A 406 4.32 -12.25 -10.70
C MET A 406 4.18 -11.69 -9.28
N GLY A 407 5.18 -11.95 -8.45
CA GLY A 407 5.37 -11.30 -7.15
C GLY A 407 4.30 -11.59 -6.11
N CYS A 408 3.47 -12.62 -6.27
CA CYS A 408 2.32 -12.86 -5.38
C CYS A 408 2.65 -12.99 -3.87
N PHE A 409 3.88 -13.34 -3.46
CA PHE A 409 4.34 -13.34 -2.06
C PHE A 409 5.66 -12.58 -1.87
N ALA A 410 5.97 -11.58 -2.71
CA ALA A 410 7.18 -10.79 -2.51
C ALA A 410 7.14 -10.03 -1.16
N GLU A 411 8.31 -9.80 -0.56
CA GLU A 411 8.48 -8.96 0.64
C GLU A 411 7.68 -9.43 1.88
N ASN A 412 7.48 -10.75 2.05
CA ASN A 412 6.82 -11.29 3.25
C ASN A 412 7.82 -11.49 4.40
N GLU A 413 7.43 -11.07 5.60
CA GLU A 413 8.32 -11.05 6.77
C GLU A 413 8.36 -12.40 7.49
N ILE A 414 7.21 -13.05 7.70
CA ILE A 414 7.09 -14.24 8.56
C ILE A 414 6.49 -15.49 7.88
N LEU A 415 6.34 -15.47 6.55
CA LEU A 415 5.83 -16.63 5.80
C LEU A 415 6.83 -17.78 5.90
N THR A 416 6.43 -18.87 6.56
CA THR A 416 7.31 -20.01 6.84
C THR A 416 6.79 -21.34 6.27
N VAL A 417 5.48 -21.49 6.12
CA VAL A 417 4.86 -22.77 5.74
C VAL A 417 4.00 -22.62 4.49
N LEU A 418 4.33 -23.39 3.45
CA LEU A 418 3.60 -23.45 2.18
C LEU A 418 3.19 -24.90 1.88
N ASN A 419 1.88 -25.15 1.83
CA ASN A 419 1.32 -26.43 1.38
C ASN A 419 0.65 -26.25 0.01
N ILE A 420 1.43 -26.44 -1.06
CA ILE A 420 1.04 -26.21 -2.46
C ILE A 420 1.53 -27.34 -3.40
N PRO A 421 1.14 -28.61 -3.14
CA PRO A 421 1.65 -29.80 -3.84
C PRO A 421 1.35 -29.83 -5.35
N GLU A 422 0.28 -29.15 -5.79
CA GLU A 422 -0.16 -29.12 -7.19
C GLU A 422 0.46 -27.98 -8.01
N LEU A 423 1.38 -27.20 -7.43
CA LEU A 423 1.98 -26.05 -8.11
C LEU A 423 2.76 -26.49 -9.36
N GLU A 424 2.39 -25.96 -10.52
CA GLU A 424 3.01 -26.27 -11.82
C GLU A 424 3.86 -25.13 -12.36
N LYS A 425 3.50 -23.87 -12.08
CA LYS A 425 4.18 -22.69 -12.60
C LYS A 425 4.23 -21.56 -11.58
N MET A 426 5.43 -20.97 -11.46
CA MET A 426 5.69 -19.72 -10.76
C MET A 426 6.25 -18.70 -11.75
N GLU A 427 5.69 -17.49 -11.75
CA GLU A 427 6.23 -16.37 -12.53
C GLU A 427 7.28 -15.57 -11.73
N ASN A 428 7.67 -14.41 -12.26
CA ASN A 428 8.79 -13.65 -11.72
C ASN A 428 8.53 -13.17 -10.28
N ASN A 429 9.57 -13.13 -9.45
CA ASN A 429 9.59 -12.52 -8.12
C ASN A 429 8.64 -13.13 -7.08
N CYS A 430 8.02 -14.31 -7.30
CA CYS A 430 6.97 -14.84 -6.43
C CYS A 430 7.28 -14.80 -4.93
N PHE A 431 8.51 -15.11 -4.51
CA PHE A 431 8.96 -15.03 -3.11
C PHE A 431 10.18 -14.12 -2.93
N MET A 432 10.37 -13.13 -3.80
CA MET A 432 11.50 -12.20 -3.70
C MET A 432 11.51 -11.51 -2.33
N HIS A 433 12.69 -11.34 -1.72
CA HIS A 433 12.86 -10.66 -0.42
C HIS A 433 12.01 -11.24 0.73
N ASN A 434 11.81 -12.56 0.78
CA ASN A 434 11.19 -13.22 1.93
C ASN A 434 12.19 -13.44 3.07
N SER A 435 11.75 -13.11 4.29
CA SER A 435 12.60 -13.22 5.49
C SER A 435 12.35 -14.49 6.31
N GLY A 436 11.19 -15.16 6.14
CA GLY A 436 10.79 -16.35 6.91
C GLY A 436 10.90 -17.68 6.18
N LEU A 437 10.91 -17.70 4.84
CA LEU A 437 10.76 -18.93 4.08
C LEU A 437 12.08 -19.72 3.99
N LYS A 438 12.10 -20.92 4.57
CA LYS A 438 13.27 -21.81 4.58
C LYS A 438 13.27 -22.87 3.48
N GLU A 439 12.10 -23.36 3.09
CA GLU A 439 12.00 -24.40 2.09
C GLU A 439 10.75 -24.26 1.24
N LEU A 440 10.81 -24.81 0.02
CA LEU A 440 9.64 -25.00 -0.83
C LEU A 440 9.55 -26.45 -1.28
N GLN A 441 8.41 -27.07 -0.99
CA GLN A 441 8.04 -28.39 -1.51
C GLN A 441 7.07 -28.24 -2.68
N ALA A 442 7.57 -28.39 -3.91
CA ALA A 442 6.79 -28.18 -5.13
C ALA A 442 7.17 -29.23 -6.21
N GLN A 443 6.89 -30.50 -5.94
CA GLN A 443 7.30 -31.63 -6.78
C GLN A 443 6.73 -31.60 -8.22
N LYS A 444 5.61 -30.89 -8.43
CA LYS A 444 4.97 -30.72 -9.74
C LYS A 444 5.42 -29.47 -10.49
N LEU A 445 6.25 -28.62 -9.89
CA LEU A 445 6.71 -27.37 -10.49
C LEU A 445 7.51 -27.67 -11.75
N LYS A 446 7.10 -27.09 -12.88
CA LYS A 446 7.74 -27.24 -14.20
C LYS A 446 8.52 -25.98 -14.58
N VAL A 447 7.96 -24.81 -14.27
CA VAL A 447 8.52 -23.52 -14.68
C VAL A 447 8.63 -22.58 -13.48
N MET A 448 9.82 -22.01 -13.29
CA MET A 448 10.10 -20.98 -12.29
C MET A 448 10.68 -19.74 -12.98
N GLY A 449 9.98 -18.61 -12.86
CA GLY A 449 10.38 -17.33 -13.45
C GLY A 449 11.60 -16.69 -12.76
N ASN A 450 11.89 -15.45 -13.16
CA ASN A 450 13.07 -14.72 -12.68
C ASN A 450 12.95 -14.35 -11.21
N ALA A 451 14.07 -14.37 -10.47
CA ALA A 451 14.22 -13.81 -9.13
C ALA A 451 13.19 -14.32 -8.09
N CYS A 452 12.63 -15.52 -8.27
CA CYS A 452 11.60 -16.07 -7.37
C CYS A 452 12.04 -16.16 -5.91
N PHE A 453 13.31 -16.44 -5.61
CA PHE A 453 13.87 -16.48 -4.25
C PHE A 453 15.03 -15.48 -4.05
N CYS A 454 15.13 -14.46 -4.91
CA CYS A 454 16.17 -13.45 -4.81
C CYS A 454 16.12 -12.76 -3.44
N LYS A 455 17.28 -12.70 -2.78
CA LYS A 455 17.51 -12.13 -1.43
C LYS A 455 16.73 -12.81 -0.32
N ASN A 456 16.38 -14.09 -0.47
CA ASN A 456 15.86 -14.90 0.62
C ASN A 456 17.02 -15.46 1.42
N ARG A 457 17.51 -14.69 2.41
CA ARG A 457 18.77 -15.00 3.09
C ARG A 457 18.76 -16.38 3.77
N ILE A 458 17.63 -16.76 4.36
CA ILE A 458 17.49 -18.01 5.13
C ILE A 458 16.90 -19.19 4.34
N PHE A 459 16.72 -19.06 3.02
CA PHE A 459 16.17 -20.16 2.22
C PHE A 459 17.23 -21.25 2.02
N GLU A 460 16.87 -22.48 2.41
CA GLU A 460 17.78 -23.63 2.53
C GLU A 460 17.53 -24.68 1.43
N LYS A 461 16.27 -24.97 1.08
CA LYS A 461 15.92 -26.15 0.26
C LYS A 461 14.79 -25.91 -0.75
N LEU A 462 14.99 -26.40 -1.97
CA LEU A 462 13.96 -26.51 -3.00
C LEU A 462 13.75 -27.97 -3.39
N PHE A 463 12.51 -28.46 -3.31
CA PHE A 463 12.13 -29.78 -3.80
C PHE A 463 11.24 -29.64 -5.05
N ALA A 464 11.87 -29.69 -6.23
CA ALA A 464 11.18 -29.47 -7.52
C ALA A 464 11.67 -30.47 -8.59
N ALA A 465 11.39 -31.76 -8.40
CA ALA A 465 11.91 -32.83 -9.25
C ALA A 465 11.46 -32.77 -10.73
N LYS A 466 10.39 -32.03 -11.03
CA LYS A 466 9.85 -31.83 -12.39
C LYS A 466 10.24 -30.50 -13.03
N LEU A 467 11.05 -29.68 -12.37
CA LEU A 467 11.43 -28.37 -12.87
C LEU A 467 12.24 -28.52 -14.17
N THR A 468 11.78 -27.90 -15.26
CA THR A 468 12.45 -27.91 -16.57
C THR A 468 13.08 -26.57 -16.91
N ASP A 469 12.52 -25.47 -16.41
CA ASP A 469 12.94 -24.11 -16.75
C ASP A 469 13.06 -23.25 -15.49
N MET A 470 14.24 -22.65 -15.30
CA MET A 470 14.56 -21.72 -14.21
C MET A 470 15.06 -20.40 -14.80
N GLY A 471 14.40 -19.29 -14.44
CA GLY A 471 14.72 -17.95 -14.92
C GLY A 471 16.01 -17.34 -14.35
N ASP A 472 16.19 -16.06 -14.62
CA ASP A 472 17.35 -15.29 -14.18
C ASP A 472 17.29 -14.99 -12.66
N ASP A 473 18.44 -14.95 -12.00
CA ASP A 473 18.64 -14.47 -10.62
C ASP A 473 17.78 -15.16 -9.54
N CYS A 474 17.24 -16.36 -9.81
CA CYS A 474 16.27 -17.05 -8.93
C CYS A 474 16.71 -17.18 -7.46
N PHE A 475 17.99 -17.40 -7.18
CA PHE A 475 18.57 -17.50 -5.83
C PHE A 475 19.70 -16.48 -5.61
N GLU A 476 19.70 -15.36 -6.34
CA GLU A 476 20.69 -14.30 -6.13
C GLU A 476 20.62 -13.80 -4.68
N CYS A 477 21.77 -13.69 -4.00
CA CYS A 477 21.85 -13.29 -2.59
C CYS A 477 21.04 -14.19 -1.61
N THR A 478 20.79 -15.45 -1.97
CA THR A 478 20.30 -16.50 -1.05
C THR A 478 21.48 -17.08 -0.28
N GLU A 479 21.54 -16.88 1.04
CA GLU A 479 22.75 -17.16 1.82
C GLU A 479 22.81 -18.59 2.35
N GLU A 480 21.71 -19.19 2.79
CA GLU A 480 21.70 -20.51 3.45
C GLU A 480 21.54 -21.72 2.53
N ILE A 481 21.33 -21.51 1.22
CA ILE A 481 21.18 -22.62 0.28
C ILE A 481 22.52 -23.33 0.05
N LYS A 482 22.58 -24.64 0.35
CA LYS A 482 23.80 -25.46 0.23
C LYS A 482 23.81 -26.36 -0.98
N GLU A 483 22.68 -26.97 -1.29
CA GLU A 483 22.56 -27.91 -2.40
C GLU A 483 21.23 -27.71 -3.12
N ILE A 484 21.24 -27.89 -4.44
CA ILE A 484 20.04 -27.92 -5.27
C ILE A 484 20.05 -29.24 -6.05
N ASP A 485 18.94 -29.97 -6.00
CA ASP A 485 18.69 -31.16 -6.80
C ASP A 485 17.46 -30.97 -7.69
N VAL A 486 17.70 -30.82 -9.00
CA VAL A 486 16.69 -30.51 -10.02
C VAL A 486 16.96 -31.37 -11.26
N PRO A 487 16.69 -32.68 -11.18
CA PRO A 487 17.18 -33.66 -12.14
C PRO A 487 16.65 -33.49 -13.56
N LYS A 488 15.51 -32.81 -13.73
CA LYS A 488 14.86 -32.55 -15.03
C LYS A 488 15.12 -31.15 -15.59
N LEU A 489 15.93 -30.34 -14.92
CA LEU A 489 16.18 -28.96 -15.33
C LEU A 489 16.90 -28.95 -16.67
N LYS A 490 16.32 -28.30 -17.68
CA LYS A 490 16.89 -28.15 -19.03
C LYS A 490 17.51 -26.78 -19.24
N LYS A 491 16.92 -25.74 -18.66
CA LYS A 491 17.36 -24.35 -18.84
C LYS A 491 17.50 -23.64 -17.49
N MET A 492 18.64 -23.00 -17.28
CA MET A 492 18.90 -22.14 -16.14
C MET A 492 19.36 -20.76 -16.62
N GLY A 493 18.69 -19.71 -16.16
CA GLY A 493 18.95 -18.32 -16.51
C GLY A 493 20.27 -17.77 -15.98
N ASN A 494 20.49 -16.48 -16.23
CA ASN A 494 21.68 -15.76 -15.77
C ASN A 494 21.66 -15.58 -14.25
N GLY A 495 22.84 -15.58 -13.62
CA GLY A 495 22.99 -15.09 -12.25
C GLY A 495 22.24 -15.85 -11.15
N CYS A 496 21.68 -17.05 -11.43
CA CYS A 496 20.80 -17.74 -10.48
C CYS A 496 21.35 -17.92 -9.07
N PHE A 497 22.66 -18.06 -8.86
CA PHE A 497 23.29 -18.15 -7.53
C PHE A 497 24.32 -17.03 -7.31
N ARG A 498 24.16 -15.89 -7.97
CA ARG A 498 25.10 -14.78 -7.83
C ARG A 498 25.07 -14.27 -6.40
N HIS A 499 26.24 -14.03 -5.80
CA HIS A 499 26.38 -13.60 -4.40
C HIS A 499 25.78 -14.54 -3.34
N SER A 500 25.29 -15.72 -3.72
CA SER A 500 24.92 -16.79 -2.79
C SER A 500 26.20 -17.39 -2.23
N LYS A 501 26.44 -17.31 -0.93
CA LYS A 501 27.78 -17.60 -0.38
C LYS A 501 28.01 -19.08 -0.09
N ASN A 502 26.95 -19.82 0.25
CA ASN A 502 27.04 -21.17 0.80
C ASN A 502 26.58 -22.29 -0.13
N ILE A 503 26.21 -22.02 -1.39
CA ILE A 503 25.90 -23.12 -2.32
C ILE A 503 27.17 -23.90 -2.62
N GLU A 504 27.12 -25.20 -2.41
CA GLU A 504 28.23 -26.16 -2.54
C GLU A 504 28.04 -27.07 -3.76
N LYS A 505 26.79 -27.47 -4.04
CA LYS A 505 26.46 -28.48 -5.04
C LYS A 505 25.22 -28.12 -5.87
N LEU A 506 25.29 -28.36 -7.18
CA LEU A 506 24.14 -28.37 -8.09
C LEU A 506 24.07 -29.71 -8.81
N ASN A 507 22.95 -30.43 -8.66
CA ASN A 507 22.62 -31.63 -9.41
C ASN A 507 21.54 -31.35 -10.47
N ALA A 508 21.93 -31.35 -11.75
CA ALA A 508 21.06 -31.05 -12.89
C ALA A 508 21.55 -31.81 -14.15
N PRO A 509 21.54 -33.16 -14.17
CA PRO A 509 22.04 -33.97 -15.28
C PRO A 509 21.47 -33.56 -16.65
N GLU A 510 20.19 -33.22 -16.71
CA GLU A 510 19.48 -32.87 -17.94
C GLU A 510 19.70 -31.43 -18.42
N LEU A 511 20.58 -30.65 -17.76
CA LEU A 511 20.79 -29.24 -18.08
C LEU A 511 21.43 -29.06 -19.46
N GLU A 512 20.72 -28.40 -20.37
CA GLU A 512 21.15 -28.12 -21.75
C GLU A 512 21.67 -26.69 -21.93
N GLU A 513 21.06 -25.73 -21.24
CA GLU A 513 21.36 -24.29 -21.33
C GLU A 513 21.66 -23.71 -19.94
N LEU A 514 22.81 -23.07 -19.81
CA LEU A 514 23.29 -22.43 -18.59
C LEU A 514 23.59 -20.95 -18.85
N GLY A 515 22.95 -20.06 -18.09
CA GLY A 515 23.14 -18.62 -18.17
C GLY A 515 24.49 -18.13 -17.65
N ASN A 516 24.74 -16.84 -17.87
CA ASN A 516 25.99 -16.19 -17.50
C ASN A 516 26.03 -15.89 -16.00
N CYS A 517 27.24 -15.91 -15.42
CA CYS A 517 27.51 -15.47 -14.06
C CYS A 517 26.70 -16.17 -12.95
N CYS A 518 26.14 -17.36 -13.19
CA CYS A 518 25.30 -18.07 -12.21
C CYS A 518 25.99 -18.26 -10.87
N PHE A 519 27.30 -18.57 -10.85
CA PHE A 519 28.06 -18.74 -9.62
C PHE A 519 29.08 -17.62 -9.39
N SER A 520 28.80 -16.41 -9.89
CA SER A 520 29.67 -15.26 -9.60
C SER A 520 29.62 -14.92 -8.11
N ASN A 521 30.78 -14.63 -7.53
CA ASN A 521 30.94 -14.35 -6.10
C ASN A 521 30.50 -15.49 -5.17
N ASN A 522 30.51 -16.73 -5.67
CA ASN A 522 30.39 -17.93 -4.85
C ASN A 522 31.74 -18.32 -4.24
N LYS A 523 31.78 -18.59 -2.93
CA LYS A 523 33.00 -19.01 -2.23
C LYS A 523 33.01 -20.52 -1.92
N SER A 524 31.84 -21.13 -1.72
CA SER A 524 31.70 -22.51 -1.26
C SER A 524 31.38 -23.53 -2.36
N PHE A 525 31.01 -23.07 -3.56
CA PHE A 525 30.64 -23.95 -4.66
C PHE A 525 31.79 -24.92 -4.97
N ARG A 526 31.48 -26.19 -5.19
CA ARG A 526 32.49 -27.25 -5.39
C ARG A 526 32.07 -28.37 -6.32
N GLU A 527 30.77 -28.58 -6.53
CA GLU A 527 30.26 -29.72 -7.31
C GLU A 527 29.15 -29.31 -8.27
N LEU A 528 29.26 -29.75 -9.52
CA LEU A 528 28.27 -29.55 -10.57
C LEU A 528 28.06 -30.87 -11.33
N CYS A 529 26.87 -31.46 -11.21
CA CYS A 529 26.51 -32.71 -11.89
C CYS A 529 25.63 -32.40 -13.11
N ILE A 530 26.20 -32.51 -14.30
CA ILE A 530 25.57 -32.23 -15.60
C ILE A 530 26.00 -33.29 -16.63
N SER A 531 25.13 -33.68 -17.57
CA SER A 531 25.46 -34.63 -18.64
C SER A 531 25.05 -34.18 -20.05
N LYS A 532 24.11 -33.24 -20.19
CA LYS A 532 23.55 -32.80 -21.49
C LYS A 532 23.91 -31.38 -21.93
N LEU A 533 24.84 -30.72 -21.24
CA LEU A 533 25.15 -29.31 -21.48
C LEU A 533 25.66 -29.09 -22.92
N ARG A 534 24.95 -28.27 -23.70
CA ARG A 534 25.37 -27.92 -25.07
C ARG A 534 26.54 -26.93 -25.02
N LYS A 535 27.38 -26.93 -26.04
CA LYS A 535 28.54 -26.01 -26.19
C LYS A 535 28.09 -24.56 -25.94
N THR A 536 28.50 -23.95 -24.82
CA THR A 536 28.18 -22.55 -24.53
C THR A 536 29.21 -21.64 -25.18
N LYS A 537 28.79 -20.47 -25.69
CA LYS A 537 29.72 -19.46 -26.25
C LYS A 537 30.60 -18.83 -25.16
N TYR A 538 30.16 -18.88 -23.90
CA TYR A 538 30.83 -18.30 -22.74
C TYR A 538 30.80 -19.30 -21.58
N MET A 539 31.99 -19.63 -21.06
CA MET A 539 32.16 -20.35 -19.79
C MET A 539 32.22 -19.33 -18.65
N PRO A 540 31.34 -19.37 -17.63
CA PRO A 540 31.37 -18.41 -16.53
C PRO A 540 32.74 -18.38 -15.83
N GLU A 541 33.21 -17.19 -15.42
CA GLU A 541 34.55 -17.00 -14.83
C GLU A 541 34.79 -17.83 -13.55
N CYS A 542 33.75 -17.98 -12.72
CA CYS A 542 33.76 -18.90 -11.58
C CYS A 542 34.03 -20.34 -12.01
N MET A 543 33.45 -20.77 -13.12
CA MET A 543 33.67 -22.08 -13.74
C MET A 543 35.11 -22.22 -14.23
N ARG A 544 35.72 -21.19 -14.83
CA ARG A 544 37.17 -21.20 -15.17
C ARG A 544 38.08 -21.48 -13.97
N ARG A 545 37.72 -21.01 -12.76
CA ARG A 545 38.43 -21.37 -11.50
C ARG A 545 38.18 -22.83 -11.07
N PHE A 546 37.00 -23.38 -11.31
CA PHE A 546 36.71 -24.81 -11.11
C PHE A 546 37.53 -25.72 -12.03
N PHE A 547 37.69 -25.33 -13.29
CA PHE A 547 38.45 -26.08 -14.30
C PHE A 547 39.98 -26.13 -14.06
N ASN A 548 40.52 -25.36 -13.11
CA ASN A 548 41.96 -25.29 -12.82
C ASN A 548 42.43 -26.16 -11.64
N LYS A 549 41.52 -26.84 -10.91
CA LYS A 549 41.90 -27.73 -9.79
C LYS A 549 42.04 -29.19 -10.27
N GLN A 550 43.14 -29.84 -9.88
CA GLN A 550 43.60 -31.19 -10.29
C GLN A 550 42.56 -32.33 -10.30
N LYS A 551 41.41 -32.19 -9.64
CA LYS A 551 40.34 -33.20 -9.61
C LYS A 551 39.64 -33.42 -10.97
N PHE A 552 39.84 -32.55 -11.95
CA PHE A 552 39.16 -32.65 -13.27
C PHE A 552 39.89 -33.53 -14.31
N LYS A 553 41.14 -33.97 -14.09
CA LYS A 553 41.79 -34.91 -15.04
C LYS A 553 41.01 -36.24 -15.13
N GLN A 554 40.39 -36.67 -14.02
CA GLN A 554 39.59 -37.88 -13.95
C GLN A 554 38.21 -37.69 -14.60
N ALA A 555 37.47 -36.62 -14.26
CA ALA A 555 36.13 -36.36 -14.78
C ALA A 555 36.09 -36.00 -16.28
N ILE A 556 37.13 -35.36 -16.82
CA ILE A 556 37.30 -35.17 -18.28
C ILE A 556 37.41 -36.53 -18.98
N THR A 557 38.12 -37.48 -18.41
CA THR A 557 38.37 -38.79 -19.05
C THR A 557 37.06 -39.57 -19.21
N ASP A 558 36.16 -39.43 -18.23
CA ASP A 558 34.83 -40.05 -18.25
C ASP A 558 33.86 -39.32 -19.21
N ILE A 559 33.92 -37.99 -19.32
CA ILE A 559 33.10 -37.20 -20.25
C ILE A 559 33.57 -37.33 -21.71
N LEU A 560 34.89 -37.40 -21.94
CA LEU A 560 35.49 -37.58 -23.27
C LEU A 560 35.30 -39.02 -23.79
N SER A 561 35.26 -40.03 -22.92
CA SER A 561 34.98 -41.42 -23.34
C SER A 561 33.52 -41.64 -23.78
N LEU A 562 32.60 -40.75 -23.37
CA LEU A 562 31.18 -40.80 -23.73
C LEU A 562 30.78 -39.93 -24.94
N SER A 563 31.67 -39.08 -25.46
CA SER A 563 31.32 -38.15 -26.56
C SER A 563 32.36 -38.15 -27.69
N LYS A 564 32.09 -38.91 -28.75
CA LYS A 564 32.97 -39.08 -29.94
C LYS A 564 33.14 -37.82 -30.83
N THR A 565 32.82 -36.61 -30.37
CA THR A 565 32.79 -35.40 -31.22
C THR A 565 33.31 -34.13 -30.55
N LEU A 566 34.26 -34.24 -29.62
CA LEU A 566 34.82 -33.09 -28.91
C LEU A 566 36.16 -32.63 -29.50
N ASP A 567 36.08 -31.69 -30.45
CA ASP A 567 37.22 -30.87 -30.88
C ASP A 567 37.32 -29.63 -29.95
N ILE A 568 38.36 -29.61 -29.12
CA ILE A 568 38.66 -28.56 -28.14
C ILE A 568 39.60 -27.56 -28.81
N LYS A 569 39.17 -26.29 -28.98
CA LYS A 569 40.11 -25.22 -29.36
C LYS A 569 41.05 -24.95 -28.18
N GLU A 570 42.36 -24.97 -28.43
CA GLU A 570 43.43 -24.62 -27.47
C GLU A 570 43.22 -23.27 -26.75
N SER A 571 42.38 -22.39 -27.29
CA SER A 571 42.02 -21.09 -26.69
C SER A 571 41.28 -21.19 -25.34
N TRP A 572 41.02 -22.40 -24.83
CA TRP A 572 40.30 -22.68 -23.58
C TRP A 572 41.22 -23.03 -22.41
N LEU A 573 42.51 -23.28 -22.67
CA LEU A 573 43.52 -23.51 -21.64
C LEU A 573 44.12 -22.16 -21.20
N PRO A 574 44.40 -21.96 -19.89
CA PRO A 574 45.14 -20.79 -19.46
C PRO A 574 46.52 -20.82 -20.12
N GLN A 575 46.81 -19.84 -20.98
CA GLN A 575 48.18 -19.61 -21.44
C GLN A 575 49.03 -19.32 -20.19
N ARG A 576 50.00 -20.20 -19.91
CA ARG A 576 51.02 -19.95 -18.89
C ARG A 576 51.69 -18.63 -19.26
N ARG A 577 51.46 -17.58 -18.49
CA ARG A 577 52.32 -16.39 -18.53
C ARG A 577 53.71 -16.86 -18.07
N LYS A 578 54.67 -16.80 -18.99
CA LYS A 578 56.09 -16.95 -18.68
C LYS A 578 56.55 -15.84 -17.75
#